data_AF-A0A5D0WFF5-F1
#
_entry.id   AF-A0A5D0WFF5-F1
#
_cell.length_a   1.000
_cell.length_b   1.000
_cell.length_c   1.000
_cell.angle_alpha   90.00
_cell.angle_beta   90.00
_cell.angle_gamma   90.00
#
_symmetry.space_group_name_H-M   'P 1'
#
loop_
_entity.id
_entity.type
_entity.pdbx_description
1 polymer ?
#
loop_
_entity_poly.entity_id
_entity_poly.type
_entity_poly.pdbx_seq_one_letter_code
_entity_poly.pdbx_strand_id
1 'polypeptide(L)'
;MSAKDTPATQTAEPGRAQPVEVPGGGHWWRRLLAFAGPGYLVAVGYMDPGNWATDVAGGAQLGYLLLSVILLSSLMAMLLQALSARLGIASGLDLAQACRERYSPSTCRLLWLACETAIIACDLAEVIGTAIALKLLFGLPLAWGALLCVGDALL
;
A
#
# COMPACT_ATOMS: atom_id res chain seq x y z
N MET A 1 -8.72 -46.16 15.18
CA MET A 1 -7.67 -45.32 15.79
C MET A 1 -7.08 -44.48 14.66
N SER A 2 -7.60 -43.26 14.48
CA SER A 2 -7.44 -42.45 13.25
C SER A 2 -6.50 -41.27 13.47
N ALA A 3 -5.67 -41.02 12.45
CA ALA A 3 -4.99 -39.77 12.08
C ALA A 3 -4.10 -39.08 13.14
N LYS A 4 -2.78 -39.28 13.02
CA LYS A 4 -1.80 -38.22 13.28
C LYS A 4 -1.32 -37.73 11.92
N ASP A 5 -2.06 -36.78 11.37
CA ASP A 5 -1.57 -35.98 10.25
C ASP A 5 -0.36 -35.19 10.74
N THR A 6 0.80 -35.61 10.27
CA THR A 6 2.06 -34.89 10.42
C THR A 6 1.89 -33.59 9.63
N PRO A 7 2.13 -32.39 10.21
CA PRO A 7 2.08 -31.16 9.43
C PRO A 7 3.15 -31.25 8.37
N ALA A 8 2.73 -31.34 7.10
CA ALA A 8 3.63 -31.30 5.98
C ALA A 8 4.44 -30.00 6.08
N THR A 9 5.76 -30.14 6.18
CA THR A 9 6.71 -29.05 5.99
C THR A 9 6.44 -28.45 4.62
N GLN A 10 5.67 -27.37 4.58
CA GLN A 10 5.50 -26.57 3.37
C GLN A 10 6.87 -26.00 3.05
N THR A 11 7.52 -26.56 2.03
CA THR A 11 8.70 -25.96 1.42
C THR A 11 8.30 -24.56 0.96
N ALA A 12 8.86 -23.54 1.61
CA ALA A 12 8.64 -22.15 1.27
C ALA A 12 9.15 -21.92 -0.16
N GLU A 13 8.24 -21.95 -1.13
CA GLU A 13 8.54 -21.49 -2.48
C GLU A 13 8.88 -19.99 -2.40
N PRO A 14 10.02 -19.55 -2.95
CA PRO A 14 10.42 -18.15 -2.89
C PRO A 14 9.36 -17.28 -3.60
N GLY A 15 8.59 -16.52 -2.82
CA GLY A 15 7.57 -15.59 -3.29
C GLY A 15 6.17 -15.81 -2.74
N ARG A 16 5.85 -16.94 -2.09
CA ARG A 16 4.48 -17.15 -1.57
C ARG A 16 4.20 -16.26 -0.36
N ALA A 17 3.05 -15.57 -0.36
CA ALA A 17 2.65 -14.71 0.75
C ALA A 17 2.50 -15.54 2.04
N GLN A 18 3.24 -15.13 3.10
CA GLN A 18 3.19 -15.79 4.40
C GLN A 18 1.84 -15.49 5.07
N PRO A 19 1.11 -16.50 5.60
CA PRO A 19 -0.12 -16.26 6.34
C PRO A 19 0.16 -15.43 7.60
N VAL A 20 -0.69 -14.46 7.91
CA VAL A 20 -0.66 -13.78 9.21
C VAL A 20 -1.04 -14.79 10.30
N GLU A 21 -0.16 -15.01 11.27
CA GLU A 21 -0.46 -15.87 12.42
C GLU A 21 -1.55 -15.23 13.30
N VAL A 22 -2.71 -15.87 13.36
CA VAL A 22 -3.83 -15.38 14.16
C VAL A 22 -3.85 -16.08 15.50
N PRO A 23 -4.00 -15.35 16.63
CA PRO A 23 -4.21 -15.97 17.93
C PRO A 23 -5.43 -16.91 17.90
N GLY A 24 -5.18 -18.19 18.21
CA GLY A 24 -6.18 -19.26 18.16
C GLY A 24 -7.29 -19.17 19.21
N GLY A 25 -7.11 -18.33 20.24
CA GLY A 25 -8.06 -18.17 21.35
C GLY A 25 -8.19 -16.70 21.79
N GLY A 26 -9.41 -16.31 22.14
CA GLY A 26 -9.75 -14.97 22.58
C GLY A 26 -10.95 -14.38 21.86
N HIS A 27 -11.28 -13.18 22.26
CA HIS A 27 -12.42 -12.46 21.76
C HIS A 27 -12.22 -11.88 20.34
N TRP A 28 -13.30 -11.63 19.60
CA TRP A 28 -13.26 -11.27 18.16
C TRP A 28 -12.44 -10.02 17.83
N TRP A 29 -12.33 -9.06 18.74
CA TRP A 29 -11.53 -7.83 18.59
C TRP A 29 -10.03 -8.08 18.65
N ARG A 30 -9.56 -9.05 19.45
CA ARG A 30 -8.14 -9.42 19.48
C ARG A 30 -7.71 -10.05 18.14
N ARG A 31 -8.61 -10.82 17.52
CA ARG A 31 -8.39 -11.34 16.17
C ARG A 31 -8.38 -10.23 15.13
N LEU A 32 -9.31 -9.27 15.22
CA LEU A 32 -9.34 -8.11 14.32
C LEU A 32 -8.04 -7.30 14.39
N LEU A 33 -7.53 -7.04 15.60
CA LEU A 33 -6.29 -6.29 15.79
C LEU A 33 -5.06 -6.98 15.18
N ALA A 34 -5.01 -8.32 15.19
CA ALA A 34 -3.93 -9.07 14.53
C ALA A 34 -3.89 -8.82 13.00
N PHE A 35 -5.03 -8.50 12.38
CA PHE A 35 -5.15 -8.20 10.96
C PHE A 35 -5.11 -6.70 10.63
N ALA A 36 -4.98 -5.81 11.62
CA ALA A 36 -5.00 -4.37 11.39
C ALA A 36 -3.74 -3.87 10.66
N GLY A 37 -2.60 -4.53 10.85
CA GLY A 37 -1.29 -4.11 10.30
C GLY A 37 -1.29 -3.94 8.78
N PRO A 38 -1.62 -4.99 7.99
CA PRO A 38 -1.63 -4.88 6.52
C PRO A 38 -2.57 -3.80 6.00
N GLY A 39 -3.76 -3.66 6.59
CA GLY A 39 -4.73 -2.63 6.20
C GLY A 39 -4.22 -1.22 6.48
N TYR A 40 -3.55 -1.02 7.61
CA TYR A 40 -2.96 0.27 7.97
C TYR A 40 -1.82 0.67 7.02
N LEU A 41 -0.93 -0.27 6.67
CA LEU A 41 0.16 -0.02 5.72
C LEU A 41 -0.36 0.47 4.36
N VAL A 42 -1.45 -0.13 3.86
CA VAL A 42 -2.08 0.30 2.61
C VAL A 42 -2.77 1.66 2.78
N ALA A 43 -3.47 1.88 3.90
CA ALA A 43 -4.20 3.12 4.14
C ALA A 43 -3.28 4.35 4.24
N VAL A 44 -2.07 4.20 4.79
CA VAL A 44 -1.11 5.31 4.91
C VAL A 44 -0.68 5.82 3.54
N GLY A 45 -0.57 4.94 2.54
CA GLY A 45 -0.21 5.33 1.16
C GLY A 45 -1.28 6.17 0.45
N TYR A 46 -2.54 6.17 0.91
CA TYR A 46 -3.58 7.06 0.38
C TYR A 46 -3.57 8.45 1.05
N MET A 47 -2.72 8.64 2.06
CA MET A 47 -2.59 9.88 2.84
C MET A 47 -1.27 10.59 2.50
N ASP A 48 -0.79 10.42 1.26
CA ASP A 48 0.47 10.98 0.80
C ASP A 48 0.38 12.51 0.56
N PRO A 49 1.52 13.23 0.63
CA PRO A 49 1.54 14.67 0.38
C PRO A 49 1.10 15.08 -1.04
N GLY A 50 1.17 14.16 -2.02
CA GLY A 50 0.77 14.41 -3.40
C GLY A 50 -0.73 14.69 -3.51
N ASN A 51 -1.55 13.91 -2.82
CA ASN A 51 -3.00 14.11 -2.82
C ASN A 51 -3.42 15.40 -2.08
N TRP A 52 -2.69 15.79 -1.03
CA TRP A 52 -3.04 16.97 -0.23
C TRP A 52 -2.97 18.27 -1.04
N ALA A 53 -2.01 18.40 -1.95
CA ALA A 53 -1.86 19.59 -2.78
C ALA A 53 -3.11 19.82 -3.64
N THR A 54 -3.63 18.77 -4.27
CA THR A 54 -4.84 18.83 -5.09
C THR A 54 -6.10 19.04 -4.27
N ASP A 55 -6.21 18.40 -3.10
CA ASP A 55 -7.38 18.54 -2.22
C ASP A 55 -7.47 19.94 -1.62
N VAL A 56 -6.35 20.52 -1.18
CA VAL A 56 -6.31 21.89 -0.66
C VAL A 56 -6.58 22.91 -1.76
N ALA A 57 -5.97 22.75 -2.94
CA ALA A 57 -6.23 23.65 -4.07
C ALA A 57 -7.69 23.55 -4.57
N GLY A 58 -8.23 22.34 -4.65
CA GLY A 58 -9.62 22.08 -5.03
C GLY A 58 -10.61 22.65 -4.01
N GLY A 59 -10.35 22.45 -2.71
CA GLY A 59 -11.15 23.02 -1.63
C GLY A 59 -11.12 24.54 -1.59
N ALA A 60 -9.97 25.16 -1.86
CA ALA A 60 -9.83 26.62 -1.93
C ALA A 60 -10.64 27.23 -3.10
N GLN A 61 -10.78 26.51 -4.21
CA GLN A 61 -11.50 26.99 -5.41
C GLN A 61 -12.99 26.64 -5.42
N LEU A 62 -13.34 25.43 -4.96
CA LEU A 62 -14.69 24.85 -5.10
C LEU A 62 -15.39 24.64 -3.75
N GLY A 63 -14.75 25.00 -2.64
CA GLY A 63 -15.29 24.79 -1.30
C GLY A 63 -15.60 23.31 -1.04
N TYR A 64 -16.80 23.04 -0.54
CA TYR A 64 -17.22 21.69 -0.15
C TYR A 64 -17.77 20.83 -1.30
N LEU A 65 -17.78 21.33 -2.54
CA LEU A 65 -18.42 20.65 -3.66
C LEU A 65 -17.76 19.30 -4.00
N LEU A 66 -16.45 19.17 -3.74
CA LEU A 66 -15.68 17.94 -4.01
C LEU A 66 -15.80 16.87 -2.91
N LEU A 67 -16.41 17.15 -1.76
CA LEU A 67 -16.49 16.19 -0.65
C LEU A 67 -17.20 14.89 -1.03
N SER A 68 -18.27 14.98 -1.83
CA SER A 68 -19.00 13.80 -2.32
C SER A 68 -18.15 12.94 -3.26
N VAL A 69 -17.31 13.59 -4.07
CA VAL A 69 -16.37 12.92 -4.97
C VAL A 69 -15.27 12.20 -4.19
N ILE A 70 -14.71 12.84 -3.17
CA ILE A 70 -13.71 12.23 -2.26
C ILE A 70 -14.30 11.01 -1.56
N LEU A 71 -15.55 11.11 -1.08
CA LEU A 71 -16.26 9.98 -0.45
C LEU A 71 -16.42 8.82 -1.43
N LEU A 72 -16.90 9.07 -2.65
CA LEU A 72 -17.09 8.03 -3.66
C LEU A 72 -15.75 7.40 -4.09
N SER A 73 -14.69 8.20 -4.23
CA SER A 73 -13.34 7.72 -4.51
C SER A 73 -12.83 6.79 -3.41
N SER A 74 -13.04 7.16 -2.15
CA SER A 74 -12.65 6.36 -0.99
C SER A 74 -13.40 5.02 -0.92
N LEU A 75 -14.70 5.02 -1.22
CA LEU A 75 -15.50 3.79 -1.31
C LEU A 75 -14.98 2.86 -2.42
N MET A 76 -14.61 3.42 -3.57
CA MET A 76 -14.03 2.66 -4.67
C MET A 76 -12.66 2.07 -4.29
N ALA A 77 -11.79 2.84 -3.64
CA ALA A 77 -10.51 2.36 -3.14
C ALA A 77 -10.68 1.19 -2.17
N MET A 78 -11.61 1.29 -1.21
CA MET A 78 -11.93 0.19 -0.28
C MET A 78 -12.42 -1.07 -1.01
N LEU A 79 -13.25 -0.92 -2.05
CA LEU A 79 -13.71 -2.04 -2.86
C LEU A 79 -12.54 -2.74 -3.56
N LEU A 80 -11.68 -1.99 -4.25
CA LEU A 80 -10.53 -2.54 -4.98
C LEU A 80 -9.50 -3.19 -4.04
N GLN A 81 -9.26 -2.60 -2.87
CA GLN A 81 -8.37 -3.19 -1.86
C GLN A 81 -8.97 -4.46 -1.24
N ALA A 82 -10.28 -4.49 -1.00
CA ALA A 82 -10.95 -5.71 -0.54
C ALA A 82 -10.84 -6.85 -1.57
N LEU A 83 -10.95 -6.55 -2.87
CA LEU A 83 -10.77 -7.55 -3.92
C LEU A 83 -9.32 -8.04 -4.00
N SER A 84 -8.34 -7.14 -3.89
CA SER A 84 -6.91 -7.48 -3.89
C SER A 84 -6.53 -8.34 -2.69
N ALA A 85 -7.03 -7.99 -1.50
CA ALA A 85 -6.86 -8.79 -0.30
C ALA A 85 -7.52 -10.18 -0.43
N ARG A 86 -8.74 -10.24 -0.98
CA ARG A 86 -9.44 -11.52 -1.22
C ARG A 86 -8.69 -12.41 -2.20
N LEU A 87 -8.08 -11.84 -3.25
CA LEU A 87 -7.21 -12.58 -4.15
C LEU A 87 -6.04 -13.19 -3.36
N GLY A 88 -5.28 -12.36 -2.64
CA GLY A 88 -4.11 -12.81 -1.88
C GLY A 88 -4.43 -13.88 -0.83
N ILE A 89 -5.56 -13.74 -0.13
CA ILE A 89 -6.01 -14.72 0.87
C ILE A 89 -6.47 -16.03 0.23
N ALA A 90 -7.17 -15.98 -0.91
CA ALA A 90 -7.75 -17.17 -1.54
C ALA A 90 -6.74 -17.97 -2.38
N SER A 91 -5.84 -17.30 -3.09
CA SER A 91 -4.83 -17.96 -3.94
C SER A 91 -3.50 -18.18 -3.21
N GLY A 92 -3.19 -17.39 -2.18
CA GLY A 92 -1.86 -17.33 -1.57
C GLY A 92 -0.80 -16.68 -2.47
N LEU A 93 -1.22 -16.03 -3.56
CA LEU A 93 -0.37 -15.33 -4.52
C LEU A 93 -0.57 -13.82 -4.41
N ASP A 94 0.50 -13.06 -4.60
CA ASP A 94 0.36 -11.62 -4.83
C ASP A 94 -0.26 -11.34 -6.23
N LEU A 95 -0.75 -10.10 -6.43
CA LEU A 95 -1.39 -9.72 -7.69
C LEU A 95 -0.42 -9.82 -8.89
N ALA A 96 0.87 -9.56 -8.69
CA ALA A 96 1.87 -9.63 -9.75
C ALA A 96 2.14 -11.07 -10.18
N GLN A 97 2.17 -12.02 -9.25
CA GLN A 97 2.27 -13.45 -9.49
C GLN A 97 1.04 -13.98 -10.21
N ALA A 98 -0.16 -13.62 -9.75
CA ALA A 98 -1.41 -13.99 -10.42
C ALA A 98 -1.46 -13.47 -11.86
N CYS A 99 -1.00 -12.24 -12.10
CA CYS A 99 -0.85 -11.68 -13.45
C CYS A 99 0.18 -12.45 -14.28
N ARG A 100 1.34 -12.80 -13.70
CA ARG A 100 2.41 -13.54 -14.39
C ARG A 100 1.98 -14.95 -14.81
N GLU A 101 1.14 -15.61 -14.03
CA GLU A 101 0.59 -16.93 -14.37
C GLU A 101 -0.47 -16.87 -15.47
N ARG A 102 -1.22 -15.76 -15.57
CA ARG A 102 -2.37 -15.65 -16.48
C ARG A 102 -2.08 -14.92 -17.80
N TYR A 103 -1.13 -14.00 -17.81
CA TYR A 103 -0.85 -13.15 -18.97
C TYR A 103 0.44 -13.53 -19.71
N SER A 104 0.55 -13.07 -20.96
CA SER A 104 1.76 -13.22 -21.77
C SER A 104 2.96 -12.48 -21.15
N PRO A 105 4.21 -12.92 -21.42
CA PRO A 105 5.40 -12.26 -20.89
C PRO A 105 5.56 -10.81 -21.35
N SER A 106 4.98 -10.42 -22.48
CA SER A 106 5.00 -9.02 -22.94
C SER A 106 4.06 -8.14 -22.13
N THR A 107 2.85 -8.62 -21.82
CA THR A 107 1.90 -7.92 -20.95
C THR A 107 2.44 -7.77 -19.54
N CYS A 108 3.07 -8.83 -19.00
CA CYS A 108 3.68 -8.78 -17.66
C CYS A 108 4.80 -7.75 -17.57
N ARG A 109 5.64 -7.63 -18.61
CA ARG A 109 6.68 -6.59 -18.67
C ARG A 109 6.08 -5.17 -18.72
N LEU A 110 4.99 -4.98 -19.46
CA LEU A 110 4.29 -3.69 -19.48
C LEU A 110 3.68 -3.34 -18.11
N LEU A 111 3.03 -4.32 -17.46
CA LEU A 111 2.49 -4.14 -16.10
C LEU A 111 3.59 -3.82 -15.10
N TRP A 112 4.73 -4.51 -15.19
CA TRP A 112 5.89 -4.22 -14.35
C TRP A 112 6.40 -2.79 -14.55
N LEU A 113 6.60 -2.35 -15.81
CA LEU A 113 7.01 -0.97 -16.10
C LEU A 113 6.00 0.07 -15.58
N ALA A 114 4.70 -0.21 -15.71
CA ALA A 114 3.65 0.68 -15.21
C ALA A 114 3.70 0.79 -13.67
N CYS A 115 3.84 -0.33 -12.96
CA CYS A 115 3.99 -0.35 -11.50
C CYS A 115 5.27 0.35 -11.04
N GLU A 116 6.39 0.12 -11.72
CA GLU A 116 7.67 0.77 -11.44
C GLU A 116 7.57 2.29 -11.59
N THR A 117 6.96 2.75 -12.69
CA THR A 117 6.76 4.19 -12.92
C THR A 117 5.82 4.79 -11.88
N ALA A 118 4.77 4.06 -11.48
CA ALA A 118 3.82 4.51 -10.47
C ALA A 118 4.46 4.66 -9.09
N ILE A 119 5.31 3.70 -8.66
CA ILE A 119 5.97 3.78 -7.35
C ILE A 119 7.03 4.89 -7.32
N ILE A 120 7.77 5.09 -8.43
CA ILE A 120 8.71 6.23 -8.57
C ILE A 120 7.97 7.56 -8.47
N ALA A 121 6.79 7.67 -9.09
CA ALA A 121 5.98 8.89 -9.01
C ALA A 121 5.45 9.15 -7.58
N CYS A 122 5.06 8.10 -6.85
CA CYS A 122 4.65 8.19 -5.45
C CYS A 122 5.80 8.67 -4.56
N ASP A 123 6.97 8.04 -4.68
CA ASP A 123 8.17 8.41 -3.92
C ASP A 123 8.59 9.86 -4.18
N LEU A 124 8.53 10.31 -5.44
CA LEU A 124 8.80 11.72 -5.79
C LEU A 124 7.86 12.69 -5.07
N ALA A 125 6.57 12.37 -4.95
CA ALA A 125 5.61 13.20 -4.24
C ALA A 125 5.92 13.25 -2.73
N GLU A 126 6.32 12.13 -2.13
CA GLU A 126 6.71 12.06 -0.72
C GLU A 126 7.98 12.86 -0.42
N VAL A 127 9.01 12.74 -1.27
CA VAL A 127 10.26 13.51 -1.13
C VAL A 127 10.00 15.02 -1.25
N ILE A 128 9.20 15.45 -2.22
CA ILE A 128 8.86 16.86 -2.40
C ILE A 128 8.06 17.37 -1.20
N GLY A 129 7.04 16.62 -0.77
CA GLY A 129 6.21 16.97 0.39
C GLY A 129 7.04 17.11 1.66
N THR A 130 7.93 16.17 1.92
CA THR A 130 8.82 16.18 3.08
C THR A 130 9.82 17.33 3.02
N ALA A 131 10.42 17.61 1.86
CA ALA A 131 11.33 18.74 1.68
C ALA A 131 10.64 20.10 1.93
N ILE A 132 9.38 20.26 1.47
CA ILE A 132 8.57 21.45 1.76
C ILE A 132 8.22 21.52 3.25
N ALA A 133 7.83 20.40 3.87
CA ALA A 133 7.52 20.35 5.29
C ALA A 133 8.73 20.76 6.16
N LEU A 134 9.93 20.25 5.85
CA LEU A 134 11.18 20.61 6.54
C LEU A 134 11.53 22.08 6.35
N LYS A 135 11.29 22.63 5.15
CA LYS A 135 11.47 24.06 4.89
C LYS A 135 10.52 24.92 5.73
N LEU A 136 9.26 24.53 5.87
CA LEU A 136 8.27 25.26 6.65
C LEU A 136 8.51 25.14 8.17
N LEU A 137 8.92 23.97 8.64
CA LEU A 137 9.10 23.71 10.08
C LEU A 137 10.43 24.25 10.63
N PHE A 138 11.52 24.10 9.87
CA PHE A 138 12.88 24.43 10.34
C PHE A 138 13.56 25.53 9.52
N GLY A 139 12.91 26.05 8.47
CA GLY A 139 13.50 27.06 7.60
C GLY A 139 14.63 26.53 6.68
N LEU A 140 14.78 25.20 6.57
CA LEU A 140 15.86 24.60 5.81
C LEU A 140 15.67 24.81 4.29
N PRO A 141 16.77 25.05 3.53
CA PRO A 141 16.68 25.08 2.07
C PRO A 141 16.23 23.73 1.50
N LEU A 142 15.47 23.76 0.40
CA LEU A 142 14.90 22.56 -0.22
C LEU A 142 15.97 21.51 -0.57
N ALA A 143 17.16 21.95 -0.99
CA ALA A 143 18.27 21.04 -1.31
C ALA A 143 18.69 20.19 -0.10
N TRP A 144 18.75 20.78 1.10
CA TRP A 144 19.07 20.04 2.32
C TRP A 144 17.92 19.15 2.78
N GLY A 145 16.67 19.60 2.64
CA GLY A 145 15.49 18.78 2.92
C GLY A 145 15.41 17.54 2.02
N ALA A 146 15.69 17.69 0.72
CA ALA A 146 15.75 16.58 -0.22
C ALA A 146 16.92 15.62 0.07
N LEU A 147 18.11 16.15 0.39
CA LEU A 147 19.27 15.34 0.78
C LEU A 147 19.00 14.50 2.05
N LEU A 148 18.25 15.03 3.01
CA LEU A 148 17.84 14.27 4.20
C LEU A 148 16.86 13.13 3.85
N CYS A 149 15.95 13.33 2.89
CA CYS A 149 15.05 12.27 2.43
C CYS A 149 15.82 11.13 1.75
N VAL A 150 16.88 11.44 0.99
CA VAL A 150 17.78 10.41 0.43
C VAL A 150 18.46 9.59 1.54
N GLY A 151 18.71 10.20 2.71
CA GLY A 151 19.25 9.52 3.88
C GLY A 151 18.31 8.48 4.50
N ASP A 152 16.99 8.61 4.33
CA ASP A 152 16.00 7.63 4.81
C ASP A 152 16.12 6.29 4.07
N ALA A 153 16.51 6.32 2.78
CA ALA A 153 16.76 5.11 1.99
C ALA A 153 18.03 4.34 2.40
N LEU A 154 18.88 4.91 3.27
CA LEU A 154 20.14 4.30 3.73
C LEU A 154 20.08 3.71 5.15
N LEU A 155 18.99 3.96 5.90
CA LEU A 155 18.80 3.53 7.29
C LEU A 155 17.91 2.29 7.40
#